data_AF-A0A8A3PBS0-F1
#
_entry.id   AF-A0A8A3PBS0-F1
#
_cell.length_a   1.000
_cell.length_b   1.000
_cell.length_c   1.000
_cell.angle_alpha   90.00
_cell.angle_beta   90.00
_cell.angle_gamma   90.00
#
_symmetry.space_group_name_H-M   'P 1'
#
loop_
_entity.id
_entity.type
_entity.pdbx_description
1 polymer ?
#
loop_
_entity_poly.entity_id
_entity_poly.type
_entity_poly.pdbx_seq_one_letter_code
_entity_poly.pdbx_strand_id
1 'polypeptide(L)' 'MVWSSFIYWVSAIVPLCLGQEAGWLPNQVNTTMCYWTSPRAAVVRDTFYLDGGELWWELGLSDGSYTGPYSDGKC' A
#
# COMPACT_ATOMS: atom_id res chain seq x y z
N MET A 1 10.63 -33.49 -6.66
CA MET A 1 11.42 -32.27 -6.97
C MET A 1 10.63 -31.21 -7.73
N VAL A 2 9.65 -31.55 -8.57
CA VAL A 2 8.82 -30.57 -9.32
C VAL A 2 7.80 -29.83 -8.43
N TRP A 3 7.36 -30.44 -7.32
CA TRP A 3 6.33 -29.88 -6.45
C TRP A 3 6.83 -28.74 -5.55
N SER A 4 8.10 -28.78 -5.15
CA SER A 4 8.73 -27.74 -4.32
C SER A 4 8.86 -26.42 -5.09
N SER A 5 9.16 -26.47 -6.39
CA SER A 5 9.30 -25.27 -7.23
C SER A 5 8.00 -24.48 -7.33
N PHE A 6 6.83 -25.14 -7.34
CA PHE A 6 5.55 -24.46 -7.47
C PHE A 6 5.22 -23.60 -6.24
N ILE A 7 5.59 -24.07 -5.05
CA ILE A 7 5.38 -23.34 -3.77
C ILE A 7 6.19 -22.03 -3.75
N TYR A 8 7.44 -22.05 -4.25
CA TYR A 8 8.29 -20.87 -4.32
C TYR A 8 7.76 -19.80 -5.29
N TRP A 9 7.13 -20.20 -6.39
CA TRP A 9 6.53 -19.26 -7.35
C TRP A 9 5.29 -18.57 -6.78
N VAL A 10 4.44 -19.30 -6.03
CA VAL A 10 3.26 -18.70 -5.40
C VAL A 10 3.66 -17.67 -4.37
N SER A 11 4.64 -17.95 -3.50
CA SER A 11 5.08 -17.00 -2.46
C SER A 11 5.66 -15.69 -3.01
N ALA A 12 6.27 -15.72 -4.20
CA ALA A 12 6.88 -14.54 -4.81
C ALA A 12 5.86 -13.53 -5.38
N ILE A 13 4.61 -13.93 -5.60
CA ILE A 13 3.58 -13.11 -6.26
C ILE A 13 2.61 -12.48 -5.24
N VAL A 14 2.53 -13.02 -4.01
CA VAL A 14 1.62 -12.53 -2.96
C VAL A 14 1.82 -11.05 -2.57
N PRO A 15 3.04 -10.46 -2.51
CA PRO A 15 3.18 -9.10 -1.97
C PRO A 15 2.84 -7.96 -2.95
N LEU A 16 2.41 -8.25 -4.19
CA LEU A 16 2.27 -7.22 -5.23
C LEU A 16 0.98 -6.39 -5.17
N CYS A 17 0.04 -6.70 -4.27
CA CYS A 17 -1.25 -6.02 -4.19
C CYS A 17 -1.47 -5.33 -2.84
N LEU A 18 -0.53 -4.50 -2.39
CA LEU A 18 -0.80 -3.59 -1.28
C LEU A 18 -1.45 -2.31 -1.82
N GLY A 19 -2.76 -2.17 -1.59
CA GLY A 19 -3.54 -1.00 -2.03
C GLY A 19 -3.28 0.29 -1.24
N GLN A 20 -2.54 0.22 -0.13
CA GLN A 20 -2.05 1.38 0.61
C GLN A 20 -0.63 1.13 1.10
N GLU A 21 0.20 2.17 1.06
CA GLU A 21 1.60 2.09 1.46
C GLU A 21 1.77 2.17 2.99
N ALA A 22 0.83 2.81 3.68
CA ALA A 22 0.78 2.94 5.14
C ALA A 22 0.53 1.62 5.90
N GLY A 23 0.19 0.53 5.18
CA GLY A 23 -0.29 -0.73 5.78
C GLY A 23 -1.74 -0.66 6.25
N TRP A 24 -2.38 -1.82 6.44
CA TRP A 24 -3.79 -1.93 6.82
C TRP A 24 -3.97 -2.02 8.33
N LEU A 25 -4.87 -1.21 8.87
CA LEU A 25 -5.28 -1.28 10.28
C LEU A 25 -6.31 -2.40 10.51
N PRO A 26 -6.41 -2.95 11.73
CA PRO A 26 -7.49 -3.86 12.10
C PRO A 26 -8.86 -3.22 11.81
N ASN A 27 -9.78 -4.01 11.28
CA ASN A 27 -11.14 -3.60 10.88
C ASN A 27 -11.22 -2.60 9.72
N GLN A 28 -10.12 -2.25 9.06
CA GLN A 28 -10.15 -1.45 7.85
C GLN A 28 -10.65 -2.28 6.66
N VAL A 29 -11.62 -1.76 5.91
CA VAL A 29 -12.22 -2.41 4.72
C VAL A 29 -11.97 -1.65 3.44
N ASN A 30 -11.72 -0.34 3.52
CA ASN A 30 -11.30 0.49 2.39
C ASN A 30 -10.43 1.66 2.85
N THR A 31 -9.89 2.41 1.90
CA THR A 31 -9.15 3.65 2.14
C THR A 31 -9.36 4.60 0.97
N THR A 32 -9.42 5.89 1.26
CA THR A 32 -9.47 6.96 0.27
C THR A 32 -8.28 7.88 0.48
N MET A 33 -7.53 8.19 -0.58
CA MET A 33 -6.46 9.18 -0.52
C MET A 33 -7.08 10.59 -0.50
N CYS A 34 -6.71 11.40 0.50
CA CYS A 34 -7.31 12.72 0.73
C CYS A 34 -6.32 13.87 0.54
N TYR A 35 -5.02 13.64 0.76
CA TYR A 35 -4.00 14.66 0.57
C TYR A 35 -2.69 14.06 0.09
N TRP A 36 -1.95 14.85 -0.68
CA TRP A 36 -0.70 14.43 -1.29
C TRP A 36 0.23 15.59 -1.63
N THR A 37 1.42 15.64 -1.02
CA THR A 37 2.40 16.73 -1.29
C THR A 37 3.86 16.30 -1.25
N SER A 38 4.62 16.65 -2.30
CA SER A 38 6.05 16.37 -2.58
C SER A 38 6.24 15.23 -3.61
N PRO A 39 7.44 14.97 -4.18
CA PRO A 39 7.80 13.80 -5.01
C PRO A 39 8.28 12.60 -4.13
N ARG A 40 7.74 11.38 -4.29
CA ARG A 40 8.31 10.10 -3.77
C ARG A 40 8.85 9.31 -4.94
N ALA A 41 9.63 8.28 -4.66
CA ALA A 41 10.28 7.49 -5.67
C ALA A 41 9.96 6.00 -5.51
N ALA A 42 9.68 5.32 -6.62
CA ALA A 42 9.61 3.88 -6.69
C ALA A 42 10.55 3.38 -7.79
N VAL A 43 11.33 2.33 -7.49
CA VAL A 43 12.16 1.66 -8.49
C VAL A 43 11.41 0.42 -8.96
N VAL A 44 11.02 0.40 -10.23
CA VAL A 44 10.44 -0.80 -10.86
C VAL A 44 11.41 -1.24 -11.96
N ARG A 45 12.12 -2.34 -11.69
CA ARG A 45 13.24 -2.82 -12.52
C ARG A 45 14.28 -1.72 -12.73
N ASP A 46 14.43 -1.26 -13.96
CA ASP A 46 15.48 -0.34 -14.40
C ASP A 46 14.93 1.08 -14.57
N THR A 47 13.68 1.30 -14.14
CA THR A 47 12.97 2.57 -14.28
C THR A 47 12.71 3.18 -12.90
N PHE A 48 13.15 4.44 -12.75
CA PHE A 48 12.90 5.26 -11.59
C PHE A 48 11.61 6.05 -11.79
N TYR A 49 10.56 5.68 -11.08
CA TYR A 49 9.29 6.39 -11.06
C TYR A 49 9.33 7.44 -9.97
N LEU A 50 9.12 8.70 -10.35
CA LEU A 50 8.86 9.77 -9.41
C LEU A 50 7.37 9.97 -9.30
N ASP A 51 6.83 9.61 -8.14
CA ASP A 51 5.44 9.72 -7.79
C ASP A 51 5.32 10.24 -6.36
N GLY A 52 4.56 11.29 -6.10
CA GLY A 52 4.64 12.14 -4.90
C GLY A 52 4.73 11.57 -3.46
N GLY A 53 5.32 12.32 -2.50
CA GLY A 53 4.53 12.99 -1.47
C GLY A 53 4.43 12.43 -0.05
N GLU A 54 4.18 13.32 0.93
CA GLU A 54 3.45 13.01 2.16
C GLU A 54 2.00 12.67 1.76
N LEU A 55 1.55 11.46 2.10
CA LEU A 55 0.22 10.97 1.75
C LEU A 55 -0.66 10.93 3.00
N TRP A 56 -1.90 11.36 2.84
CA TRP A 56 -2.91 11.23 3.87
C TRP A 56 -4.10 10.42 3.36
N TRP A 57 -4.58 9.55 4.23
CA TRP A 57 -5.59 8.55 3.95
C TRP A 57 -6.76 8.72 4.91
N GLU A 58 -7.98 8.61 4.39
CA GLU A 58 -9.19 8.44 5.18
C GLU A 58 -9.60 6.96 5.11
N LEU A 59 -9.60 6.29 6.27
CA LEU A 59 -9.77 4.85 6.34
C LEU A 59 -11.24 4.52 6.60
N GLY A 60 -11.84 3.69 5.75
CA GLY A 60 -13.18 3.15 6.01
C GLY A 60 -13.09 1.88 6.85
N LEU A 61 -13.78 1.87 7.98
CA LEU A 61 -13.82 0.75 8.92
C LEU A 61 -15.03 -0.16 8.67
N SER A 62 -14.95 -1.40 9.12
CA SER A 62 -15.98 -2.43 8.93
C SER A 62 -17.31 -2.10 9.63
N ASP A 63 -17.31 -1.16 10.58
CA ASP A 63 -18.50 -0.64 11.25
C ASP A 63 -19.21 0.47 10.45
N GLY A 64 -18.67 0.83 9.29
CA GLY A 64 -19.20 1.89 8.41
C GLY A 64 -18.73 3.30 8.76
N SER A 65 -17.91 3.45 9.80
CA SER A 65 -17.29 4.74 10.14
C SER A 65 -16.03 5.01 9.31
N TYR A 66 -15.63 6.28 9.25
CA TYR A 66 -14.36 6.71 8.67
C TYR A 66 -13.48 7.33 9.74
N THR A 67 -12.17 7.08 9.66
CA THR A 67 -11.19 7.74 10.52
C THR A 67 -10.96 9.18 10.06
N GLY A 68 -10.36 10.01 10.92
CA GLY A 68 -9.73 11.24 10.43
C GLY A 68 -8.56 10.95 9.47
N PRO A 69 -8.04 11.97 8.77
CA PRO A 69 -6.87 11.82 7.92
C PRO A 69 -5.69 11.23 8.68
N TYR A 70 -5.12 10.16 8.13
CA TYR A 70 -3.97 9.43 8.66
C TYR A 70 -2.78 9.56 7.72
N SER A 71 -1.65 10.08 8.20
CA SER A 71 -0.41 10.18 7.43
C SER A 71 0.24 8.79 7.31
N ASP A 72 0.78 8.48 6.13
CA ASP A 72 1.53 7.24 5.92
C ASP A 72 2.93 7.22 6.55
N GLY A 73 3.30 8.29 7.26
CA GLY A 73 4.52 8.36 8.07
C GLY A 73 5.81 8.44 7.25
N LYS A 74 5.73 8.77 5.96
CA LYS A 74 6.89 8.94 5.07
C LYS A 74 7.28 10.42 5.02
N CYS A 75 8.05 10.86 6.01
CA CYS A 75 8.77 12.15 6.00
C CYS A 75 10.07 12.06 5.21
#